data_AF-A0A151L3P6-F1
#
_entry.id   AF-A0A151L3P6-F1
#
_cell.length_a   1.000
_cell.length_b   1.000
_cell.length_c   1.000
_cell.angle_alpha   90.00
_cell.angle_beta   90.00
_cell.angle_gamma   90.00
#
_symmetry.space_group_name_H-M   'P 1'
#
loop_
_entity.id
_entity.type
_entity.pdbx_description
1 polymer ?
#
loop_
_entity_poly.entity_id
_entity_poly.type
_entity_poly.pdbx_seq_one_letter_code
_entity_poly.pdbx_strand_id
1 'polypeptide(L)' 'QLKNDIAKPDKPITKEEVAKHNKKDDAWVIYKNKVYEITHYLKHHPG' A
#
# COMPACT_ATOMS: atom_id res chain seq x y z
N GLN A 1 -17.96 -23.09 7.34
CA GLN A 1 -17.73 -21.82 8.05
C GLN A 1 -16.60 -21.09 7.33
N LEU A 2 -16.94 -20.15 6.44
CA LEU A 2 -15.96 -19.37 5.68
C LEU A 2 -15.81 -18.00 6.35
N LYS A 3 -14.56 -17.63 6.60
CA LYS A 3 -14.12 -16.61 7.55
C LYS A 3 -14.53 -15.22 7.07
N ASN A 4 -14.98 -14.40 8.01
CA ASN A 4 -15.33 -13.00 7.83
C ASN A 4 -14.16 -12.22 7.22
N ASP A 5 -14.26 -11.89 5.92
CA ASP A 5 -13.56 -10.75 5.34
C ASP A 5 -14.21 -9.48 5.89
N ILE A 6 -13.87 -9.15 7.14
CA ILE A 6 -14.13 -7.82 7.69
C ILE A 6 -13.28 -6.89 6.84
N ALA A 7 -13.89 -6.27 5.84
CA ALA A 7 -13.33 -5.15 5.13
C ALA A 7 -12.77 -4.19 6.19
N LYS A 8 -11.44 -4.14 6.31
CA LYS A 8 -10.77 -3.18 7.17
C LYS A 8 -11.35 -1.82 6.77
N PRO A 9 -11.89 -1.02 7.70
CA PRO A 9 -12.37 0.30 7.34
C PRO A 9 -11.22 1.02 6.64
N ASP A 10 -11.49 1.60 5.47
CA ASP A 10 -10.55 2.39 4.70
C ASP A 10 -10.11 3.57 5.57
N LYS A 11 -9.05 3.35 6.37
CA LYS A 11 -8.52 4.39 7.23
C LYS A 11 -7.98 5.46 6.29
N PRO A 12 -8.41 6.72 6.41
CA PRO A 12 -7.84 7.79 5.61
C PRO A 12 -6.33 7.85 5.90
N ILE A 13 -5.52 7.67 4.86
CA ILE A 13 -4.07 7.74 4.91
C ILE A 13 -3.64 9.10 4.37
N THR A 14 -2.79 9.81 5.12
CA THR A 14 -2.27 11.12 4.70
C THR A 14 -1.03 10.96 3.84
N LYS A 15 -0.69 12.01 3.07
CA LYS A 15 0.52 11.99 2.23
C LYS A 15 1.79 11.89 3.07
N GLU A 16 1.80 12.50 4.24
CA GLU A 16 2.92 12.48 5.20
C GLU A 16 3.17 11.07 5.71
N GLU A 17 2.11 10.26 5.88
CA GLU A 17 2.26 8.87 6.26
C GLU A 17 2.85 8.06 5.10
N VAL A 18 2.32 8.21 3.88
CA VAL A 18 2.87 7.52 2.69
C VAL A 18 4.34 7.86 2.48
N ALA A 19 4.74 9.11 2.73
CA ALA A 19 6.13 9.56 2.57
C ALA A 19 7.14 8.83 3.48
N LYS A 20 6.69 8.22 4.59
CA LYS A 20 7.56 7.41 5.46
C LYS A 20 7.92 6.06 4.84
N HIS A 21 7.10 5.55 3.93
CA HIS A 21 7.24 4.25 3.28
C HIS A 21 7.93 4.39 1.92
N ASN A 22 9.22 4.73 1.96
CA ASN A 22 10.03 5.08 0.79
C ASN A 22 11.25 4.17 0.59
N LYS A 23 11.24 2.96 1.14
CA LYS A 23 12.36 2.01 1.11
C LYS A 23 12.03 0.79 0.27
N LYS A 24 13.04 0.07 -0.24
CA LYS A 24 12.82 -1.11 -1.10
C LYS A 24 12.05 -2.24 -0.42
N ASP A 25 12.17 -2.34 0.88
CA ASP A 25 11.51 -3.30 1.77
C ASP A 25 10.27 -2.73 2.47
N ASP A 26 9.91 -1.47 2.16
CA ASP A 26 8.74 -0.78 2.69
C ASP A 26 8.39 0.41 1.75
N ALA A 27 7.73 0.09 0.64
CA ALA A 27 7.46 1.02 -0.45
C ALA A 27 5.97 1.19 -0.70
N TRP A 28 5.48 2.42 -0.55
CA TRP A 28 4.10 2.77 -0.85
C TRP A 28 4.04 3.85 -1.93
N VAL A 29 2.95 3.85 -2.70
CA VAL A 29 2.71 4.84 -3.77
C VAL A 29 1.28 5.35 -3.75
N ILE A 30 1.10 6.58 -4.22
CA ILE A 30 -0.20 7.18 -4.45
C ILE A 30 -0.48 7.15 -5.95
N TYR A 31 -1.57 6.49 -6.35
CA TYR A 31 -2.05 6.48 -7.73
C TYR A 31 -3.55 6.69 -7.77
N LYS A 32 -4.03 7.66 -8.57
CA LYS A 32 -5.47 8.01 -8.67
C LYS A 32 -6.13 8.18 -7.30
N ASN A 33 -5.49 8.94 -6.41
CA ASN A 33 -5.94 9.23 -5.04
C ASN A 33 -6.11 8.00 -4.13
N LYS A 34 -5.51 6.86 -4.50
CA LYS A 34 -5.46 5.64 -3.68
C LYS A 34 -4.02 5.33 -3.30
N VAL A 35 -3.85 4.82 -2.10
CA VAL A 35 -2.55 4.37 -1.59
C VAL A 35 -2.40 2.89 -1.88
N TYR A 36 -1.24 2.51 -2.40
CA TYR A 36 -0.88 1.13 -2.71
C TYR A 36 0.43 0.79 -2.01
N GLU A 37 0.43 -0.34 -1.33
CA GLU A 37 1.63 -1.00 -0.82
C GLU A 37 2.22 -1.83 -1.98
N ILE A 38 3.46 -1.55 -2.38
CA ILE A 38 4.09 -2.14 -3.58
C ILE A 38 5.40 -2.88 -3.30
N THR A 39 5.77 -3.08 -2.04
CA THR A 39 7.04 -3.68 -1.62
C THR A 39 7.31 -5.01 -2.32
N HIS A 40 6.31 -5.89 -2.39
CA HIS A 40 6.47 -7.19 -3.06
C HIS A 40 6.51 -7.09 -4.59
N TYR A 41 5.85 -6.08 -5.15
CA TYR A 41 5.82 -5.85 -6.59
C TYR A 41 7.15 -5.29 -7.11
N LEU A 42 7.89 -4.52 -6.30
CA LEU A 42 9.19 -3.95 -6.69
C LEU A 42 10.18 -4.98 -7.23
N LYS A 43 10.18 -6.22 -6.70
CA LYS A 43 11.07 -7.31 -7.16
C LYS A 43 10.73 -7.84 -8.56
N HIS A 44 9.49 -7.65 -9.00
CA HIS A 44 8.94 -8.17 -10.24
C HIS A 44 8.66 -7.05 -11.25
N HIS A 45 9.04 -5.81 -10.94
CA HIS A 45 8.83 -4.67 -11.81
C HIS A 45 9.65 -4.83 -13.10
N PRO A 46 9.01 -4.89 -14.29
CA PRO A 46 9.71 -5.15 -15.55
C PRO A 46 10.58 -3.98 -16.04
N GLY A 47 10.43 -2.80 -15.43
CA GLY A 47 11.09 -1.56 -15.82
C GLY A 47 10.24 -0.37 -15.41
#